data_AF-A0A9E3SSJ8-F1
#
_entry.id   AF-A0A9E3SSJ8-F1
#
_cell.length_a   1.000
_cell.length_b   1.000
_cell.length_c   1.000
_cell.angle_alpha   90.00
_cell.angle_beta   90.00
_cell.angle_gamma   90.00
#
_symmetry.space_group_name_H-M   'P 1'
#
loop_
_entity.id
_entity.type
_entity.pdbx_description
1 polymer ?
#
loop_
_entity_poly.entity_id
_entity_poly.type
_entity_poly.pdbx_seq_one_letter_code
_entity_poly.pdbx_strand_id
1 'polypeptide(L)'
;CIQAVIPAAREYDIVLGMENHYKDGFWKYPEFAQKADVFLKIVDAISERKHFGVQYDPSNAIVAGDDPLELLRRVADRVVSMHASDRYLAEGTTLDELRQNDGTLGYSPNLRHGVTGKGLNDYDTIFKILADNHYTGWISIEDGVNGLDEMQDSLTFLRRMSAKYFGEQ
;
A
#
# COMPACT_ATOMS: atom_id res chain seq x y z
N CYS A 1 -13.28 -17.03 6.25
CA CYS A 1 -13.01 -16.03 7.32
C CYS A 1 -13.48 -14.64 6.94
N ILE A 2 -12.99 -14.00 5.86
CA ILE A 2 -13.43 -12.62 5.48
C ILE A 2 -14.95 -12.55 5.22
N GLN A 3 -15.52 -13.52 4.50
CA GLN A 3 -16.96 -13.56 4.23
C GLN A 3 -17.83 -13.60 5.51
N ALA A 4 -17.31 -14.14 6.61
CA ALA A 4 -18.04 -14.25 7.87
C ALA A 4 -18.19 -12.90 8.59
N VAL A 5 -17.32 -11.92 8.30
CA VAL A 5 -17.38 -10.57 8.92
C VAL A 5 -18.13 -9.55 8.07
N ILE A 6 -18.43 -9.86 6.80
CA ILE A 6 -19.19 -8.98 5.91
C ILE A 6 -20.59 -8.62 6.47
N PRO A 7 -21.38 -9.53 7.07
CA PRO A 7 -22.67 -9.17 7.66
C PRO A 7 -22.54 -8.07 8.73
N ALA A 8 -21.53 -8.16 9.60
CA ALA A 8 -21.27 -7.14 10.60
C ALA A 8 -20.81 -5.82 9.96
N ALA A 9 -19.94 -5.86 8.95
CA ALA A 9 -19.53 -4.68 8.20
C ALA A 9 -20.72 -3.93 7.58
N ARG A 10 -21.71 -4.67 7.05
CA ARG A 10 -22.98 -4.10 6.55
C ARG A 10 -23.85 -3.52 7.65
N GLU A 11 -23.96 -4.19 8.79
CA GLU A 11 -24.78 -3.74 9.93
C GLU A 11 -24.28 -2.41 10.50
N TYR A 12 -22.96 -2.24 10.58
CA TYR A 12 -22.33 -1.04 11.15
C TYR A 12 -21.88 -0.01 10.11
N ASP A 13 -22.18 -0.22 8.82
CA ASP A 13 -21.76 0.64 7.70
C ASP A 13 -20.23 0.90 7.70
N ILE A 14 -19.46 -0.18 7.88
CA ILE A 14 -17.99 -0.18 7.88
C ILE A 14 -17.48 -0.80 6.58
N VAL A 15 -16.39 -0.26 6.05
CA VAL A 15 -15.68 -0.84 4.89
C VAL A 15 -14.45 -1.60 5.37
N LEU A 16 -14.37 -2.88 5.03
CA LEU A 16 -13.21 -3.73 5.29
C LEU A 16 -12.13 -3.50 4.22
N GLY A 17 -10.93 -3.11 4.61
CA GLY A 17 -9.76 -3.01 3.73
C GLY A 17 -8.83 -4.20 3.91
N MET A 18 -8.54 -4.94 2.83
CA MET A 18 -7.48 -5.95 2.82
C MET A 18 -6.20 -5.36 2.26
N GLU A 19 -5.09 -5.60 2.94
CA GLU A 19 -3.75 -5.12 2.56
C GLU A 19 -2.81 -6.30 2.34
N ASN A 20 -1.95 -6.25 1.32
CA ASN A 20 -0.93 -7.27 1.04
C ASN A 20 0.34 -7.07 1.90
N HIS A 21 0.14 -6.90 3.21
CA HIS A 21 1.19 -6.58 4.16
C HIS A 21 2.25 -7.69 4.25
N TYR A 22 3.48 -7.35 4.67
CA TYR A 22 4.55 -8.34 4.82
C TYR A 22 4.41 -9.21 6.08
N LYS A 23 4.84 -8.69 7.23
CA LYS A 23 4.70 -9.38 8.52
C LYS A 23 4.85 -8.39 9.65
N ASP A 24 4.14 -8.66 10.73
CA ASP A 24 4.39 -7.99 11.99
C ASP A 24 5.69 -8.51 12.65
N GLY A 25 6.32 -7.70 13.51
CA GLY A 25 7.57 -8.05 14.18
C GLY A 25 7.50 -9.32 15.04
N PHE A 26 6.32 -9.67 15.56
CA PHE A 26 6.10 -10.88 16.36
C PHE A 26 5.84 -12.13 15.50
N TRP A 27 5.69 -11.99 14.19
CA TRP A 27 5.38 -13.12 13.31
C TRP A 27 6.65 -13.88 12.90
N LYS A 28 6.56 -15.21 13.02
CA LYS A 28 7.63 -16.11 12.59
C LYS A 28 7.73 -16.19 11.07
N TYR A 29 6.60 -16.23 10.37
CA TYR A 29 6.51 -16.37 8.92
C TYR A 29 5.85 -15.14 8.29
N PRO A 30 6.20 -14.80 7.03
CA PRO A 30 5.49 -13.79 6.25
C PRO A 30 3.99 -14.08 6.11
N GLU A 31 3.21 -13.03 5.86
CA GLU A 31 1.83 -13.14 5.43
C GLU A 31 1.74 -13.96 4.14
N PHE A 32 0.83 -14.93 4.13
CA PHE A 32 0.58 -15.79 2.99
C PHE A 32 0.07 -15.00 1.77
N ALA A 33 -0.74 -13.97 2.02
CA ALA A 33 -1.33 -13.13 0.99
C ALA A 33 -0.45 -11.95 0.56
N GLN A 34 0.85 -11.95 0.87
CA GLN A 34 1.74 -10.83 0.53
C GLN A 34 1.94 -10.66 -0.99
N LYS A 35 2.19 -11.77 -1.70
CA LYS A 35 2.45 -11.76 -3.15
C LYS A 35 1.18 -11.41 -3.92
N ALA A 36 1.32 -10.58 -4.94
CA ALA A 36 0.22 -10.04 -5.71
C ALA A 36 -0.66 -11.13 -6.36
N ASP A 37 -0.10 -12.27 -6.76
CA ASP A 37 -0.85 -13.36 -7.40
C ASP A 37 -1.79 -14.08 -6.42
N VAL A 38 -1.40 -14.25 -5.15
CA VAL A 38 -2.23 -14.80 -4.08
C VAL A 38 -3.21 -13.76 -3.58
N PHE A 39 -2.73 -12.53 -3.35
CA PHE A 39 -3.55 -11.40 -2.91
C PHE A 39 -4.76 -11.19 -3.82
N LEU A 40 -4.53 -11.10 -5.13
CA LEU A 40 -5.61 -10.92 -6.10
C LEU A 40 -6.62 -12.05 -6.07
N LYS A 41 -6.17 -13.31 -6.01
CA LYS A 41 -7.09 -14.46 -5.94
C LYS A 41 -8.05 -14.35 -4.76
N ILE A 42 -7.58 -13.82 -3.62
CA ILE A 42 -8.42 -13.62 -2.43
C ILE A 42 -9.40 -12.47 -2.65
N VAL A 43 -8.94 -11.32 -3.16
CA VAL A 43 -9.79 -10.15 -3.44
C VAL A 43 -10.87 -10.49 -4.47
N ASP A 44 -10.51 -11.20 -5.54
CA ASP A 44 -11.41 -11.60 -6.63
C ASP A 44 -12.45 -12.64 -6.19
N ALA A 45 -12.11 -13.49 -5.22
CA ALA A 45 -13.04 -14.45 -4.64
C ALA A 45 -14.15 -13.78 -3.79
N ILE A 46 -14.00 -12.51 -3.43
CA ILE A 46 -14.99 -11.77 -2.64
C ILE A 46 -15.82 -10.87 -3.55
N SER A 47 -17.09 -11.22 -3.72
CA SER A 47 -18.04 -10.49 -4.57
C SER A 47 -18.60 -9.21 -3.93
N GLU A 48 -18.42 -9.00 -2.62
CA GLU A 48 -18.82 -7.77 -1.94
C GLU A 48 -18.00 -6.59 -2.46
N ARG A 49 -18.70 -5.53 -2.88
CA ARG A 49 -18.12 -4.33 -3.49
C ARG A 49 -18.30 -3.08 -2.64
N LYS A 50 -19.25 -3.06 -1.69
CA LYS A 50 -19.58 -1.86 -0.91
C LYS A 50 -18.85 -1.82 0.43
N HIS A 51 -18.78 -2.96 1.12
CA HIS A 51 -18.22 -3.04 2.48
C HIS A 51 -16.91 -3.84 2.53
N PHE A 52 -16.29 -4.07 1.37
CA PHE A 52 -15.01 -4.75 1.25
C PHE A 52 -14.25 -4.21 0.04
N GLY A 53 -12.95 -3.98 0.23
CA GLY A 53 -12.05 -3.57 -0.84
C GLY A 53 -10.58 -3.73 -0.43
N VAL A 54 -9.73 -2.99 -1.12
CA VAL A 54 -8.28 -3.03 -0.96
C VAL A 54 -7.81 -1.78 -0.23
N GLN A 55 -7.03 -2.00 0.83
CA GLN A 55 -6.14 -0.99 1.38
C GLN A 55 -4.83 -1.09 0.60
N TYR A 56 -4.59 -0.13 -0.30
CA TYR A 56 -3.42 -0.16 -1.16
C TYR A 56 -2.21 0.48 -0.46
N ASP A 57 -1.14 -0.28 -0.31
CA ASP A 57 0.19 0.21 0.08
C ASP A 57 1.21 -0.11 -1.03
N PRO A 58 1.75 0.91 -1.74
CA PRO A 58 2.75 0.69 -2.78
C PRO A 58 4.06 0.09 -2.24
N SER A 59 4.45 0.41 -1.01
CA SER A 59 5.69 -0.11 -0.42
C SER A 59 5.60 -1.60 -0.09
N ASN A 60 4.42 -2.09 0.31
CA ASN A 60 4.24 -3.51 0.57
C ASN A 60 4.34 -4.35 -0.70
N ALA A 61 3.89 -3.82 -1.86
CA ALA A 61 4.15 -4.43 -3.16
C ALA A 61 5.65 -4.49 -3.47
N ILE A 62 6.42 -3.42 -3.23
CA ILE A 62 7.88 -3.43 -3.41
C ILE A 62 8.52 -4.49 -2.50
N VAL A 63 8.15 -4.56 -1.23
CA VAL A 63 8.69 -5.55 -0.27
C VAL A 63 8.37 -6.99 -0.71
N ALA A 64 7.19 -7.19 -1.33
CA ALA A 64 6.80 -8.45 -1.94
C ALA A 64 7.60 -8.77 -3.21
N GLY A 65 8.33 -7.81 -3.79
CA GLY A 65 9.01 -7.94 -5.07
C GLY A 65 8.09 -7.79 -6.28
N ASP A 66 6.90 -7.24 -6.08
CA ASP A 66 5.88 -7.00 -7.11
C ASP A 66 5.95 -5.55 -7.62
N ASP A 67 5.41 -5.28 -8.82
CA ASP A 67 5.25 -3.92 -9.33
C ASP A 67 4.03 -3.24 -8.66
N PRO A 68 4.24 -2.16 -7.88
CA PRO A 68 3.14 -1.45 -7.21
C PRO A 68 2.12 -0.88 -8.20
N LEU A 69 2.57 -0.36 -9.35
CA LEU A 69 1.68 0.22 -10.35
C LEU A 69 0.88 -0.85 -11.09
N GLU A 70 1.47 -2.02 -11.36
CA GLU A 70 0.70 -3.14 -11.91
C GLU A 70 -0.38 -3.61 -10.92
N LEU A 71 -0.01 -3.79 -9.64
CA LEU A 71 -0.97 -4.16 -8.61
C LEU A 71 -2.11 -3.15 -8.52
N LEU A 72 -1.79 -1.85 -8.42
CA LEU A 72 -2.79 -0.79 -8.33
C LEU A 72 -3.75 -0.80 -9.52
N ARG A 73 -3.25 -0.93 -10.76
CA ARG A 73 -4.13 -0.97 -11.94
C ARG A 73 -5.13 -2.12 -11.90
N ARG A 74 -4.75 -3.26 -11.32
CA ARG A 74 -5.65 -4.44 -11.21
C ARG A 74 -6.69 -4.32 -10.10
N VAL A 75 -6.45 -3.46 -9.10
CA VAL A 75 -7.35 -3.27 -7.94
C VAL A 75 -7.94 -1.87 -7.86
N ALA A 76 -7.74 -1.02 -8.86
CA ALA A 76 -8.07 0.40 -8.80
C ALA A 76 -9.56 0.65 -8.48
N ASP A 77 -10.45 -0.19 -9.03
CA ASP A 77 -11.90 -0.17 -8.79
C ASP A 77 -12.32 -0.74 -7.42
N ARG A 78 -11.36 -1.24 -6.65
CA ARG A 78 -11.54 -1.86 -5.33
C ARG A 78 -10.85 -1.07 -4.22
N VAL A 79 -10.07 -0.03 -4.51
CA VAL A 79 -9.32 0.71 -3.48
C VAL A 79 -10.29 1.48 -2.58
N VAL A 80 -10.22 1.22 -1.28
CA VAL A 80 -11.05 1.87 -0.26
C VAL A 80 -10.24 2.81 0.65
N SER A 81 -8.97 2.48 0.86
CA SER A 81 -7.99 3.29 1.57
C SER A 81 -6.63 3.13 0.87
N MET A 82 -5.77 4.14 1.02
CA MET A 82 -4.37 4.04 0.63
C MET A 82 -3.51 4.34 1.85
N HIS A 83 -2.50 3.51 2.08
CA HIS A 83 -1.36 3.89 2.90
C HIS A 83 -0.30 4.55 2.01
N ALA A 84 0.13 5.74 2.42
CA ALA A 84 1.23 6.46 1.83
C ALA A 84 2.47 6.20 2.69
N SER A 85 3.34 5.35 2.15
CA SER A 85 4.64 4.98 2.71
C SER A 85 5.67 4.98 1.60
N ASP A 86 6.96 5.10 1.94
CA ASP A 86 8.02 5.04 0.94
C ASP A 86 9.21 4.21 1.39
N ARG A 87 9.92 3.66 0.40
CA ARG A 87 11.08 2.79 0.62
C ARG A 87 12.32 3.36 -0.04
N TYR A 88 13.44 3.24 0.65
CA TYR A 88 14.74 3.76 0.25
C TYR A 88 15.77 2.65 0.25
N LEU A 89 16.58 2.61 -0.80
CA LEU A 89 17.78 1.77 -0.81
C LEU A 89 18.88 2.44 0.00
N ALA A 90 19.57 1.67 0.83
CA ALA A 90 20.84 2.10 1.39
C ALA A 90 21.86 2.37 0.28
N GLU A 91 22.75 3.33 0.51
CA GLU A 91 23.77 3.73 -0.45
C GLU A 91 24.59 2.51 -0.94
N GLY A 92 24.79 2.42 -2.24
CA GLY A 92 25.53 1.33 -2.88
C GLY A 92 24.80 -0.01 -2.95
N THR A 93 23.49 -0.07 -2.65
CA THR A 93 22.68 -1.28 -2.76
C THR A 93 21.67 -1.20 -3.91
N THR A 94 21.37 -2.33 -4.54
CA THR A 94 20.31 -2.46 -5.56
C THR A 94 19.17 -3.37 -5.09
N LEU A 95 17.98 -3.26 -5.72
CA LEU A 95 16.87 -4.17 -5.42
C LEU A 95 17.22 -5.63 -5.72
N ASP A 96 18.02 -5.89 -6.76
CA ASP A 96 18.42 -7.24 -7.15
C ASP A 96 19.27 -7.93 -6.08
N GLU A 97 20.14 -7.18 -5.41
CA GLU A 97 20.98 -7.70 -4.31
C GLU A 97 20.15 -8.03 -3.05
N LEU A 98 18.93 -7.49 -2.94
CA LEU A 98 18.04 -7.73 -1.81
C LEU A 98 17.02 -8.85 -2.05
N ARG A 99 16.97 -9.40 -3.26
CA ARG A 99 16.05 -10.49 -3.60
C ARG A 99 16.42 -11.77 -2.87
N GLN A 100 15.43 -12.31 -2.15
CA GLN A 100 15.50 -13.63 -1.54
C GLN A 100 15.22 -14.72 -2.58
N ASN A 101 15.44 -15.99 -2.20
CA ASN A 101 15.24 -17.13 -3.10
C ASN A 101 13.80 -17.28 -3.60
N ASP A 102 12.81 -16.73 -2.89
CA ASP A 102 11.40 -16.69 -3.28
C ASP A 102 11.01 -15.42 -4.07
N GLY A 103 12.00 -14.60 -4.42
CA GLY A 103 11.84 -13.34 -5.14
C GLY A 103 11.25 -12.20 -4.32
N THR A 104 11.00 -12.37 -3.01
CA THR A 104 10.66 -11.24 -2.12
C THR A 104 11.90 -10.44 -1.75
N LEU A 105 11.72 -9.19 -1.33
CA LEU A 105 12.80 -8.43 -0.70
C LEU A 105 12.79 -8.63 0.83
N GLY A 106 11.58 -8.71 1.41
CA GLY A 106 11.38 -8.76 2.86
C GLY A 106 11.91 -7.52 3.59
N TYR A 107 12.04 -7.59 4.92
CA TYR A 107 12.67 -6.53 5.71
C TYR A 107 14.19 -6.66 5.64
N SER A 108 14.78 -6.13 4.59
CA SER A 108 16.23 -5.90 4.52
C SER A 108 16.59 -4.61 5.28
N PRO A 109 17.68 -4.58 6.07
CA PRO A 109 18.19 -3.33 6.66
C PRO A 109 18.58 -2.27 5.61
N ASN A 110 18.72 -2.70 4.36
CA ASN A 110 19.05 -1.85 3.22
C ASN A 110 17.81 -1.38 2.44
N LEU A 111 16.60 -1.81 2.81
CA LEU A 111 15.33 -1.27 2.28
C LEU A 111 14.60 -0.56 3.42
N ARG A 112 14.91 0.72 3.60
CA ARG A 112 14.50 1.50 4.75
C ARG A 112 13.19 2.22 4.49
N HIS A 113 12.41 2.38 5.55
CA HIS A 113 11.31 3.31 5.55
C HIS A 113 11.82 4.75 5.59
N GLY A 114 11.09 5.70 5.01
CA GLY A 114 11.40 7.11 5.15
C GLY A 114 10.26 8.00 4.68
N VAL A 115 10.55 9.29 4.55
CA VAL A 115 9.59 10.33 4.16
C VAL A 115 8.86 9.97 2.86
N THR A 116 7.55 10.15 2.84
CA THR A 116 6.74 9.92 1.65
C THR A 116 7.17 10.84 0.49
N GLY A 117 7.40 10.27 -0.70
CA GLY A 117 7.66 11.01 -1.93
C GLY A 117 9.13 11.33 -2.22
N LYS A 118 10.08 10.73 -1.47
CA LYS A 118 11.52 10.82 -1.80
C LYS A 118 12.17 9.45 -2.02
N GLY A 119 11.41 8.36 -1.97
CA GLY A 119 11.88 6.99 -2.17
C GLY A 119 11.56 6.44 -3.56
N LEU A 120 11.26 5.15 -3.61
CA LEU A 120 11.10 4.37 -4.84
C LEU A 120 9.71 4.49 -5.49
N ASN A 121 8.69 4.92 -4.75
CA ASN A 121 7.32 4.94 -5.25
C ASN A 121 7.06 6.09 -6.24
N ASP A 122 6.54 5.76 -7.43
CA ASP A 122 6.05 6.76 -8.40
C ASP A 122 4.67 7.27 -8.00
N TYR A 123 4.67 8.24 -7.08
CA TYR A 123 3.46 8.86 -6.56
C TYR A 123 2.64 9.63 -7.61
N ASP A 124 3.28 10.20 -8.63
CA ASP A 124 2.57 10.90 -9.71
C ASP A 124 1.72 9.92 -10.53
N THR A 125 2.26 8.75 -10.86
CA THR A 125 1.49 7.70 -11.56
C THR A 125 0.44 7.06 -10.64
N ILE A 126 0.77 6.82 -9.36
CA ILE A 126 -0.19 6.30 -8.37
C ILE A 126 -1.41 7.23 -8.25
N PHE A 127 -1.18 8.52 -7.97
CA PHE A 127 -2.27 9.49 -7.80
C PHE A 127 -3.06 9.69 -9.09
N LYS A 128 -2.40 9.63 -10.25
CA LYS A 128 -3.08 9.64 -11.54
C LYS A 128 -4.05 8.46 -11.69
N ILE A 129 -3.61 7.24 -11.38
CA ILE A 129 -4.48 6.05 -11.48
C ILE A 129 -5.66 6.16 -10.52
N LEU A 130 -5.43 6.61 -9.28
CA LEU A 130 -6.50 6.83 -8.30
C LEU A 130 -7.52 7.87 -8.79
N ALA A 131 -7.06 9.02 -9.30
CA ALA A 131 -7.92 10.06 -9.84
C ALA A 131 -8.71 9.61 -11.08
N ASP A 132 -8.04 8.91 -12.01
CA ASP A 132 -8.66 8.35 -13.22
C ASP A 132 -9.74 7.29 -12.86
N ASN A 133 -9.70 6.71 -11.66
CA ASN A 133 -10.71 5.77 -11.13
C ASN A 133 -11.64 6.41 -10.09
N HIS A 134 -11.70 7.74 -10.04
CA HIS A 134 -12.60 8.50 -9.15
C HIS A 134 -12.47 8.13 -7.67
N TYR A 135 -11.26 7.81 -7.22
CA TYR A 135 -11.00 7.53 -5.82
C TYR A 135 -11.27 8.76 -4.95
N THR A 136 -12.01 8.56 -3.86
CA THR A 136 -12.37 9.62 -2.88
C THR A 136 -12.11 9.19 -1.44
N GLY A 137 -11.35 8.11 -1.24
CA GLY A 137 -11.09 7.55 0.09
C GLY A 137 -9.93 8.23 0.82
N TRP A 138 -9.58 7.67 1.98
CA TRP A 138 -8.50 8.18 2.83
C TRP A 138 -7.11 7.77 2.33
N ILE A 139 -6.22 8.75 2.27
CA ILE A 139 -4.77 8.55 2.12
C ILE A 139 -4.13 8.77 3.49
N SER A 140 -3.71 7.69 4.15
CA SER A 140 -3.10 7.72 5.47
C SER A 140 -1.59 7.68 5.36
N ILE A 141 -0.90 8.55 6.10
CA ILE A 141 0.56 8.49 6.22
C ILE A 141 0.92 7.28 7.08
N GLU A 142 1.80 6.43 6.55
CA GLU A 142 2.43 5.36 7.30
C GLU A 142 3.94 5.60 7.21
N ASP A 143 4.45 6.57 7.99
CA ASP A 143 5.87 6.87 8.18
C ASP A 143 6.11 7.56 9.56
N GLY A 144 7.28 8.17 9.77
CA GLY A 144 7.61 8.89 11.01
C GLY A 144 8.47 8.09 11.99
N VAL A 145 9.24 7.13 11.48
CA VAL A 145 10.18 6.31 12.28
C VAL A 145 11.17 7.19 13.06
N ASN A 146 11.59 8.33 12.49
CA ASN A 146 12.55 9.24 13.12
C ASN A 146 11.92 10.49 13.76
N GLY A 147 10.58 10.56 13.87
CA GLY A 147 9.86 11.62 14.59
C GLY A 147 8.93 12.48 13.73
N LEU A 148 8.41 13.56 14.34
CA LEU A 148 7.33 14.38 13.78
C LEU A 148 7.75 15.22 12.55
N ASP A 149 9.03 15.55 12.41
CA ASP A 149 9.51 16.34 11.28
C ASP A 149 9.37 15.58 9.96
N GLU A 150 9.66 14.26 9.96
CA GLU A 150 9.43 13.41 8.78
C GLU A 150 7.94 13.36 8.42
N MET A 151 7.06 13.23 9.42
CA MET A 151 5.62 13.22 9.22
C MET A 151 5.11 14.55 8.65
N GLN A 152 5.70 15.69 9.07
CA GLN A 152 5.38 17.00 8.52
C GLN A 152 5.79 17.15 7.05
N ASP A 153 6.97 16.67 6.69
CA ASP A 153 7.44 16.64 5.30
C ASP A 153 6.49 15.79 4.42
N SER A 154 6.13 14.59 4.88
CA SER A 154 5.21 13.69 4.19
C SER A 154 3.82 14.28 4.03
N LEU A 155 3.29 14.92 5.08
CA LEU A 155 2.01 15.62 5.01
C LEU A 155 2.06 16.76 3.98
N THR A 156 3.16 17.51 3.94
CA THR A 156 3.35 18.60 2.97
C THR A 156 3.38 18.06 1.55
N PHE A 157 4.09 16.96 1.32
CA PHE A 157 4.13 16.26 0.04
C PHE A 157 2.73 15.80 -0.39
N LEU A 158 2.02 15.07 0.49
CA LEU A 158 0.69 14.51 0.17
C LEU A 158 -0.35 15.60 -0.06
N ARG A 159 -0.32 16.71 0.67
CA ARG A 159 -1.20 17.86 0.41
C ARG A 159 -1.02 18.41 -1.00
N ARG A 160 0.23 18.55 -1.46
CA ARG A 160 0.54 18.98 -2.83
C ARG A 160 0.03 17.98 -3.87
N MET A 161 0.23 16.69 -3.62
CA MET A 161 -0.26 15.62 -4.51
C MET A 161 -1.78 15.63 -4.60
N SER A 162 -2.47 15.72 -3.46
CA SER A 162 -3.93 15.80 -3.43
C SER A 162 -4.45 17.03 -4.17
N ALA A 163 -3.87 18.20 -3.93
CA ALA A 163 -4.23 19.42 -4.66
C ALA A 163 -4.05 19.29 -6.18
N LYS A 164 -2.96 18.63 -6.62
CA LYS A 164 -2.64 18.42 -8.03
C LYS A 164 -3.62 17.49 -8.75
N TYR A 165 -4.03 16.39 -8.10
CA TYR A 165 -4.76 15.30 -8.77
C TYR A 165 -6.26 15.24 -8.43
N PHE A 166 -6.65 15.67 -7.23
CA PHE A 166 -8.04 15.66 -6.77
C PHE A 166 -8.63 17.07 -6.65
N GLY A 167 -7.80 18.12 -6.79
CA GLY A 167 -8.18 19.52 -6.57
C GLY A 167 -8.01 19.97 -5.12
N GLU A 168 -8.25 21.26 -4.87
CA GLU A 168 -8.32 21.78 -3.50
C GLU A 168 -9.60 21.25 -2.82
N GLN A 169 -9.43 20.60 -1.67
CA GLN A 169 -10.54 20.16 -0.79
C GLN A 169 -10.83 21.23 0.27
#